data_AF-A0A6P6PLE9-F1
#
_entry.id   AF-A0A6P6PLE9-F1
#
_cell.length_a   1.000
_cell.length_b   1.000
_cell.length_c   1.000
_cell.angle_alpha   90.00
_cell.angle_beta   90.00
_cell.angle_gamma   90.00
#
_symmetry.space_group_name_H-M   'P 1'
#
loop_
_entity.id
_entity.type
_entity.pdbx_description
1 polymer ?
#
loop_
_entity_poly.entity_id
_entity_poly.type
_entity_poly.pdbx_seq_one_letter_code
_entity_poly.pdbx_strand_id
1 'polypeptide(L)'
;MLTRQAMGWNRRKRDNLHQVLAHRYVKITERAKLEAASLSKIKKEHNLDQDTIQQWVCDVRQWAVTERVYTPGCTEELRADIENITVTLLRKKKDLYRLHDSNQARQRKKKKMTELKKKLREKVLQYNTVVEGDPIDEELACSLTEGYILPWERHKDGNTFRLKRSIFDQVMLLKRLEEEQSILVKEMSQHIKYLLKQVQEVESLRGQTLERIKTSSFSDLTEDATHGLNSVLSRRGHSLRSQHQQAVKAYSSIATMECDFLSIQEDIEEWDDNGFTSPESEEDT
;
A
#
# COMPACT_ATOMS: atom_id res chain seq x y z
N MET A 1 -24.74 -14.19 -15.82
CA MET A 1 -25.49 -14.79 -14.68
C MET A 1 -24.51 -14.97 -13.52
N LEU A 2 -24.70 -14.29 -12.38
CA LEU A 2 -23.82 -14.44 -11.20
C LEU A 2 -24.29 -15.65 -10.38
N THR A 3 -23.38 -16.53 -9.98
CA THR A 3 -23.73 -17.70 -9.14
C THR A 3 -24.14 -17.25 -7.74
N ARG A 4 -24.97 -18.04 -7.04
CA ARG A 4 -25.40 -17.76 -5.65
C ARG A 4 -24.21 -17.54 -4.70
N GLN A 5 -23.12 -18.27 -4.93
CA GLN A 5 -21.86 -18.10 -4.21
C GLN A 5 -21.18 -16.76 -4.52
N ALA A 6 -21.12 -16.35 -5.81
CA ALA A 6 -20.56 -15.06 -6.20
C ALA A 6 -21.36 -13.88 -5.62
N MET A 7 -22.69 -13.99 -5.58
CA MET A 7 -23.55 -12.99 -4.95
C MET A 7 -23.29 -12.88 -3.43
N GLY A 8 -23.18 -14.02 -2.73
CA GLY A 8 -22.84 -14.03 -1.30
C GLY A 8 -21.43 -13.51 -1.00
N TRP A 9 -20.46 -13.77 -1.88
CA TRP A 9 -19.11 -13.21 -1.79
C TRP A 9 -19.10 -11.69 -1.97
N ASN A 10 -19.80 -11.18 -2.99
CA ASN A 10 -19.89 -9.75 -3.25
C ASN A 10 -20.65 -8.99 -2.16
N ARG A 11 -21.67 -9.62 -1.54
CA ARG A 11 -22.34 -9.07 -0.37
C ARG A 11 -21.37 -8.92 0.81
N ARG A 12 -20.68 -9.99 1.19
CA ARG A 12 -19.67 -9.95 2.27
C ARG A 12 -18.56 -8.92 2.04
N LYS A 13 -18.09 -8.79 0.80
CA LYS A 13 -17.09 -7.77 0.43
C LYS A 13 -17.59 -6.34 0.66
N ARG A 14 -18.84 -6.06 0.31
CA ARG A 14 -19.45 -4.73 0.55
C ARG A 14 -19.67 -4.48 2.02
N ASP A 15 -20.25 -5.45 2.72
CA ASP A 15 -20.58 -5.30 4.14
C ASP A 15 -19.32 -5.08 4.99
N ASN A 16 -18.20 -5.72 4.63
CA ASN A 16 -16.93 -5.61 5.37
C ASN A 16 -15.96 -4.55 4.82
N LEU A 17 -16.33 -3.79 3.78
CA LEU A 17 -15.41 -2.86 3.11
C LEU A 17 -14.85 -1.82 4.09
N HIS A 18 -15.69 -1.32 5.01
CA HIS A 18 -15.27 -0.38 6.03
C HIS A 18 -14.17 -0.93 6.95
N GLN A 19 -14.29 -2.19 7.39
CA GLN A 19 -13.27 -2.82 8.23
C GLN A 19 -11.95 -3.02 7.48
N VAL A 20 -12.03 -3.43 6.21
CA VAL A 20 -10.85 -3.68 5.38
C VAL A 20 -10.08 -2.39 5.11
N LEU A 21 -10.78 -1.32 4.70
CA LEU A 21 -10.15 -0.03 4.45
C LEU A 21 -9.58 0.56 5.74
N ALA A 22 -10.32 0.49 6.85
CA ALA A 22 -9.86 0.94 8.16
C ALA A 22 -8.59 0.22 8.61
N HIS A 23 -8.59 -1.12 8.55
CA HIS A 23 -7.44 -1.92 8.94
C HIS A 23 -6.21 -1.66 8.06
N ARG A 24 -6.41 -1.53 6.73
CA ARG A 24 -5.31 -1.21 5.81
C ARG A 24 -4.71 0.16 6.13
N TYR A 25 -5.53 1.17 6.41
CA TYR A 25 -5.07 2.50 6.79
C TYR A 25 -4.26 2.51 8.08
N VAL A 26 -4.74 1.83 9.14
CA VAL A 26 -3.99 1.68 10.39
C VAL A 26 -2.64 1.03 10.14
N LYS A 27 -2.62 -0.10 9.43
CA LYS A 27 -1.39 -0.85 9.13
C LYS A 27 -0.37 -0.02 8.33
N ILE A 28 -0.82 0.72 7.33
CA ILE A 28 0.06 1.60 6.54
C ILE A 28 0.58 2.75 7.40
N THR A 29 -0.25 3.32 8.27
CA THR A 29 0.12 4.41 9.16
C THR A 29 1.14 3.99 10.21
N GLU A 30 0.95 2.83 10.84
CA GLU A 30 1.92 2.24 11.75
C GLU A 30 3.25 1.96 11.05
N ARG A 31 3.18 1.38 9.84
CA ARG A 31 4.38 1.14 9.03
C ARG A 31 5.10 2.46 8.70
N ALA A 32 4.38 3.49 8.25
CA ALA A 32 4.97 4.79 7.93
C ALA A 32 5.69 5.39 9.15
N LYS A 33 5.10 5.30 10.35
CA LYS A 33 5.74 5.73 11.60
C LYS A 33 7.04 4.98 11.89
N LEU A 34 7.04 3.65 11.72
CA LEU A 34 8.25 2.83 11.92
C LEU A 34 9.35 3.18 10.91
N GLU A 35 9.00 3.33 9.63
CA GLU A 35 9.96 3.66 8.58
C GLU A 35 10.50 5.09 8.74
N ALA A 36 9.69 6.04 9.23
CA ALA A 36 10.11 7.41 9.51
C ALA A 36 11.05 7.50 10.72
N ALA A 37 10.78 6.71 11.76
CA ALA A 37 11.67 6.57 12.90
C ALA A 37 13.01 5.92 12.48
N SER A 38 12.97 4.90 11.61
CA SER A 38 14.17 4.29 11.03
C SER A 38 14.99 5.31 10.23
N LEU A 39 14.37 6.09 9.35
CA LEU A 39 15.06 7.14 8.59
C LEU A 39 15.69 8.19 9.51
N SER A 40 14.96 8.61 10.55
CA SER A 40 15.45 9.54 11.56
C SER A 40 16.66 9.00 12.32
N LYS A 41 16.69 7.68 12.57
CA LYS A 41 17.82 7.01 13.19
C LYS A 41 19.06 7.05 12.29
N ILE A 42 18.93 6.66 11.02
CA ILE A 42 20.04 6.68 10.05
C ILE A 42 20.55 8.11 9.85
N LYS A 43 19.64 9.09 9.81
CA LYS A 43 19.97 10.52 9.72
C LYS A 43 20.88 10.97 10.86
N LYS A 44 20.59 10.54 12.10
CA LYS A 44 21.41 10.84 13.28
C LYS A 44 22.73 10.07 13.28
N GLU A 45 22.70 8.78 12.95
CA GLU A 45 23.90 7.93 12.91
C GLU A 45 24.97 8.44 11.93
N HIS A 46 24.54 9.06 10.83
CA HIS A 46 25.42 9.56 9.77
C HIS A 46 25.53 11.10 9.71
N ASN A 47 24.98 11.82 10.69
CA ASN A 47 24.96 13.29 10.73
C ASN A 47 24.50 13.92 9.40
N LEU A 48 23.39 13.41 8.85
CA LEU A 48 22.87 13.84 7.55
C LEU A 48 21.86 14.97 7.70
N ASP A 49 21.99 15.99 6.87
CA ASP A 49 21.06 17.12 6.81
C ASP A 49 19.86 16.77 5.91
N GLN A 50 18.77 17.52 6.05
CA GLN A 50 17.62 17.33 5.16
C GLN A 50 17.97 17.65 3.70
N ASP A 51 18.75 18.71 3.46
CA ASP A 51 19.15 19.14 2.12
C ASP A 51 20.05 18.11 1.44
N THR A 52 20.97 17.51 2.21
CA THR A 52 21.82 16.41 1.73
C THR A 52 21.00 15.21 1.27
N ILE A 53 19.97 14.83 2.02
CA ILE A 53 19.05 13.74 1.63
C ILE A 53 18.27 14.10 0.35
N GLN A 54 17.76 15.35 0.25
CA GLN A 54 17.05 15.79 -0.95
C GLN A 54 17.96 15.83 -2.18
N GLN A 55 19.20 16.27 -2.01
CA GLN A 55 20.18 16.27 -3.09
C GLN A 55 20.42 14.86 -3.61
N TRP A 56 20.62 13.88 -2.72
CA TRP A 56 20.78 12.47 -3.15
C TRP A 56 19.55 11.94 -3.90
N VAL A 57 18.34 12.32 -3.47
CA VAL A 57 17.12 11.97 -4.19
C VAL A 57 17.09 12.59 -5.58
N CYS A 58 17.49 13.85 -5.73
CA CYS A 58 17.60 14.53 -7.01
C CYS A 58 18.65 13.88 -7.91
N ASP A 59 19.84 13.60 -7.37
CA ASP A 59 20.95 12.97 -8.10
C ASP A 59 20.53 11.62 -8.67
N VAL A 60 19.88 10.77 -7.87
CA VAL A 60 19.41 9.44 -8.33
C VAL A 60 18.33 9.58 -9.39
N ARG A 61 17.42 10.54 -9.27
CA ARG A 61 16.37 10.80 -10.27
C ARG A 61 16.96 11.28 -11.59
N GLN A 62 17.90 12.22 -11.55
CA GLN A 62 18.62 12.66 -12.75
C GLN A 62 19.41 11.50 -13.35
N TRP A 63 20.09 10.73 -12.52
CA TRP A 63 20.85 9.58 -12.97
C TRP A 63 19.99 8.53 -13.69
N ALA A 64 18.75 8.30 -13.22
CA ALA A 64 17.82 7.38 -13.87
C ALA A 64 17.34 7.85 -15.26
N VAL A 65 17.42 9.15 -15.55
CA VAL A 65 17.00 9.74 -16.82
C VAL A 65 18.19 9.93 -17.78
N THR A 66 19.41 10.08 -17.25
CA THR A 66 20.62 10.24 -18.06
C THR A 66 21.11 8.90 -18.60
N GLU A 67 21.12 8.75 -19.92
CA GLU A 67 21.75 7.60 -20.58
C GLU A 67 23.27 7.64 -20.37
N ARG A 68 23.83 6.58 -19.78
CA ARG A 68 25.28 6.45 -19.62
C ARG A 68 25.86 5.79 -20.86
N VAL A 69 26.57 6.60 -21.65
CA VAL A 69 27.40 6.10 -22.74
C VAL A 69 28.83 5.98 -22.22
N TYR A 70 29.32 4.75 -22.15
CA TYR A 70 30.71 4.46 -21.84
C TYR A 70 31.49 4.25 -23.14
N THR A 71 32.69 4.80 -23.22
CA THR A 71 33.62 4.45 -24.29
C THR A 71 34.05 2.99 -24.09
N PRO A 72 33.94 2.11 -25.10
CA PRO A 72 34.30 0.71 -24.95
C PRO A 72 35.72 0.53 -24.42
N GLY A 73 35.89 -0.28 -23.38
CA GLY A 73 37.18 -0.57 -22.76
C GLY A 73 37.68 0.50 -21.79
N CYS A 74 36.89 1.54 -21.48
CA CYS A 74 37.28 2.53 -20.48
C CYS A 74 37.18 1.97 -19.06
N THR A 75 37.92 2.59 -18.12
CA THR A 75 37.95 2.12 -16.73
C THR A 75 36.59 2.25 -16.03
N GLU A 76 35.76 3.22 -16.44
CA GLU A 76 34.42 3.46 -15.91
C GLU A 76 33.43 2.36 -16.29
N GLU A 77 33.56 1.79 -17.49
CA GLU A 77 32.78 0.62 -17.91
C GLU A 77 33.12 -0.57 -17.02
N LEU A 78 34.42 -0.80 -16.77
CA LEU A 78 34.89 -1.88 -15.93
C LEU A 78 34.46 -1.72 -14.46
N ARG A 79 34.50 -0.50 -13.92
CA ARG A 79 33.97 -0.16 -12.59
C ARG A 79 32.48 -0.48 -12.49
N ALA A 80 31.68 -0.07 -13.48
CA ALA A 80 30.24 -0.33 -13.52
C ALA A 80 29.93 -1.83 -13.58
N ASP A 81 30.70 -2.61 -14.34
CA ASP A 81 30.61 -4.07 -14.39
C ASP A 81 30.85 -4.71 -13.02
N ILE A 82 31.91 -4.30 -12.34
CA ILE A 82 32.28 -4.82 -11.00
C ILE A 82 31.18 -4.49 -9.98
N GLU A 83 30.67 -3.25 -9.98
CA GLU A 83 29.55 -2.83 -9.12
C GLU A 83 28.30 -3.68 -9.38
N ASN A 84 27.91 -3.84 -10.64
CA ASN A 84 26.72 -4.60 -11.02
C ASN A 84 26.81 -6.07 -10.58
N ILE A 85 27.97 -6.70 -10.76
CA ILE A 85 28.18 -8.08 -10.31
C ILE A 85 28.13 -8.17 -8.79
N THR A 86 28.76 -7.23 -8.08
CA THR A 86 28.79 -7.17 -6.61
C THR A 86 27.39 -7.03 -6.02
N VAL A 87 26.61 -6.07 -6.51
CA VAL A 87 25.20 -5.86 -6.09
C VAL A 87 24.35 -7.10 -6.39
N THR A 88 24.54 -7.71 -7.56
CA THR A 88 23.83 -8.94 -7.94
C THR A 88 24.15 -10.10 -7.01
N LEU A 89 25.41 -10.26 -6.63
CA LEU A 89 25.85 -11.30 -5.70
C LEU A 89 25.27 -11.09 -4.29
N LEU A 90 25.29 -9.86 -3.76
CA LEU A 90 24.69 -9.54 -2.46
C LEU A 90 23.19 -9.86 -2.44
N ARG A 91 22.47 -9.47 -3.50
CA ARG A 91 21.04 -9.81 -3.65
C ARG A 91 20.81 -11.32 -3.68
N LYS A 92 21.60 -12.06 -4.47
CA LYS A 92 21.50 -13.53 -4.55
C LYS A 92 21.84 -14.24 -3.24
N LYS A 93 22.78 -13.71 -2.46
CA LYS A 93 23.12 -14.22 -1.13
C LYS A 93 21.94 -14.09 -0.18
N LYS A 94 21.27 -12.93 -0.16
CA LYS A 94 20.05 -12.72 0.63
C LYS A 94 18.91 -13.66 0.19
N ASP A 95 18.80 -13.93 -1.11
CA ASP A 95 17.79 -14.82 -1.68
C ASP A 95 18.10 -16.34 -1.55
N LEU A 96 19.26 -16.73 -1.01
CA LEU A 96 19.75 -18.12 -1.03
C LEU A 96 18.93 -19.06 -0.13
N TYR A 97 18.38 -18.54 0.97
CA TYR A 97 17.67 -19.32 1.98
C TYR A 97 16.23 -18.85 2.17
N ARG A 98 15.49 -18.75 1.05
CA ARG A 98 14.05 -18.48 1.13
C ARG A 98 13.34 -19.72 1.70
N LEU A 99 12.45 -19.52 2.68
CA LEU A 99 11.83 -20.57 3.52
C LEU A 99 11.20 -21.75 2.76
N HIS A 100 10.78 -21.55 1.50
CA HIS A 100 10.07 -22.58 0.71
C HIS A 100 10.87 -23.13 -0.49
N ASP A 101 12.16 -22.84 -0.59
CA ASP A 101 12.96 -23.39 -1.69
C ASP A 101 13.21 -24.90 -1.51
N SER A 102 13.19 -25.65 -2.61
CA SER A 102 13.70 -27.02 -2.62
C SER A 102 15.24 -27.05 -2.58
N ASN A 103 15.83 -28.18 -2.18
CA ASN A 103 17.29 -28.37 -2.25
C ASN A 103 17.83 -28.18 -3.67
N GLN A 104 17.11 -28.64 -4.69
CA GLN A 104 17.50 -28.46 -6.09
C GLN A 104 17.50 -26.99 -6.50
N ALA A 105 16.49 -26.21 -6.08
CA ALA A 105 16.42 -24.77 -6.32
C ALA A 105 17.60 -24.04 -5.65
N ARG A 106 17.91 -24.39 -4.39
CA ARG A 106 19.07 -23.86 -3.67
C ARG A 106 20.38 -24.17 -4.39
N GLN A 107 20.57 -25.40 -4.88
CA GLN A 107 21.79 -25.78 -5.61
C GLN A 107 21.93 -24.99 -6.93
N ARG A 108 20.84 -24.78 -7.68
CA ARG A 108 20.86 -23.92 -8.88
C ARG A 108 21.26 -22.48 -8.54
N LYS A 109 20.76 -21.94 -7.42
CA LYS A 109 21.14 -20.60 -6.93
C LYS A 109 22.62 -20.54 -6.56
N LYS A 110 23.14 -21.55 -5.85
CA LYS A 110 24.57 -21.66 -5.50
C LYS A 110 25.44 -21.69 -6.76
N LYS A 111 25.11 -22.52 -7.75
CA LYS A 111 25.87 -22.60 -9.02
C LYS A 111 25.98 -21.25 -9.72
N LYS A 112 24.85 -20.55 -9.89
CA LYS A 112 24.82 -19.19 -10.47
C LYS A 112 25.66 -18.19 -9.66
N MET A 113 25.66 -18.32 -8.33
CA MET A 113 26.47 -17.47 -7.46
C MET A 113 27.97 -17.75 -7.63
N THR A 114 28.37 -19.01 -7.78
CA THR A 114 29.76 -19.40 -8.07
C THR A 114 30.22 -18.85 -9.43
N GLU A 115 29.39 -18.96 -10.46
CA GLU A 115 29.66 -18.40 -11.79
C GLU A 115 29.86 -16.87 -11.73
N LEU A 116 28.98 -16.16 -11.01
CA LEU A 116 29.11 -14.71 -10.81
C LEU A 116 30.36 -14.33 -10.01
N LYS A 117 30.73 -15.11 -8.99
CA LYS A 117 31.99 -14.89 -8.25
C LYS A 117 33.20 -15.06 -9.16
N LYS A 118 33.19 -16.05 -10.05
CA LYS A 118 34.27 -16.23 -11.04
C LYS A 118 34.35 -15.02 -11.98
N LYS A 119 33.20 -14.55 -12.50
CA LYS A 119 33.14 -13.36 -13.35
C LYS A 119 33.63 -12.10 -12.62
N LEU A 120 33.30 -11.96 -11.33
CA LEU A 120 33.79 -10.85 -10.50
C LEU A 120 35.31 -10.86 -10.42
N ARG A 121 35.91 -12.02 -10.12
CA ARG A 121 37.37 -12.18 -10.07
C ARG A 121 38.05 -11.78 -11.36
N GLU A 122 37.54 -12.27 -12.50
CA GLU A 122 38.07 -11.95 -13.82
C GLU A 122 38.05 -10.42 -14.08
N LYS A 123 36.95 -9.74 -13.72
CA LYS A 123 36.81 -8.29 -13.88
C LYS A 123 37.67 -7.48 -12.90
N VAL A 124 37.79 -7.94 -11.66
CA VAL A 124 38.68 -7.34 -10.65
C VAL A 124 40.14 -7.45 -11.07
N LEU A 125 40.56 -8.61 -11.59
CA LEU A 125 41.91 -8.79 -12.12
C LEU A 125 42.19 -7.82 -13.29
N GLN A 126 41.25 -7.71 -14.24
CA GLN A 126 41.34 -6.73 -15.33
C GLN A 126 41.48 -5.30 -14.80
N TYR A 127 40.74 -4.93 -13.76
CA TYR A 127 40.79 -3.60 -13.17
C TYR A 127 42.14 -3.33 -12.50
N ASN A 128 42.61 -4.27 -11.69
CA ASN A 128 43.89 -4.17 -10.98
C ASN A 128 45.09 -4.13 -11.94
N THR A 129 44.97 -4.67 -13.16
CA THR A 129 46.04 -4.55 -14.17
C THR A 129 46.13 -3.19 -14.84
N VAL A 130 45.03 -2.42 -14.87
CA VAL A 130 44.94 -1.13 -15.59
C VAL A 130 45.14 0.07 -14.66
N VAL A 131 44.92 -0.10 -13.36
CA VAL A 131 44.93 1.00 -12.38
C VAL A 131 46.21 1.04 -11.56
N GLU A 132 46.87 2.20 -11.54
CA GLU A 132 48.08 2.47 -10.74
C GLU A 132 47.79 2.86 -9.28
N GLY A 133 46.50 2.98 -8.90
CA GLY A 133 46.03 3.38 -7.57
C GLY A 133 45.71 2.21 -6.63
N ASP A 134 44.72 2.40 -5.74
CA ASP A 134 44.31 1.39 -4.75
C ASP A 134 43.74 0.12 -5.42
N PRO A 135 44.46 -1.02 -5.36
CA PRO A 135 43.99 -2.27 -5.94
C PRO A 135 42.83 -2.84 -5.12
N ILE A 136 41.93 -3.53 -5.79
CA ILE A 136 40.84 -4.26 -5.15
C ILE A 136 41.41 -5.56 -4.59
N ASP A 137 41.19 -5.81 -3.30
CA ASP A 137 41.37 -7.13 -2.70
C ASP A 137 40.36 -8.12 -3.30
N GLU A 138 40.85 -9.03 -4.12
CA GLU A 138 40.03 -10.00 -4.87
C GLU A 138 39.27 -10.95 -3.93
N GLU A 139 39.89 -11.41 -2.86
CA GLU A 139 39.27 -12.34 -1.90
C GLU A 139 38.17 -11.63 -1.12
N LEU A 140 38.46 -10.41 -0.66
CA LEU A 140 37.51 -9.61 0.10
C LEU A 140 36.32 -9.17 -0.77
N ALA A 141 36.56 -8.75 -2.02
CA ALA A 141 35.48 -8.45 -2.97
C ALA A 141 34.58 -9.67 -3.24
N CYS A 142 35.15 -10.87 -3.32
CA CYS A 142 34.42 -12.11 -3.57
C CYS A 142 33.79 -12.76 -2.31
N SER A 143 34.17 -12.29 -1.12
CA SER A 143 33.69 -12.79 0.17
C SER A 143 32.20 -12.48 0.42
N LEU A 144 31.61 -11.55 -0.35
CA LEU A 144 30.24 -11.06 -0.18
C LEU A 144 29.99 -10.50 1.22
N THR A 145 31.01 -9.94 1.85
CA THR A 145 30.86 -9.19 3.10
C THR A 145 30.11 -7.90 2.78
N GLU A 146 28.98 -7.68 3.46
CA GLU A 146 28.16 -6.47 3.25
C GLU A 146 28.94 -5.18 3.56
N GLY A 147 30.04 -5.30 4.33
CA GLY A 147 30.94 -4.20 4.69
C GLY A 147 32.12 -3.94 3.74
N TYR A 148 32.35 -4.75 2.70
CA TYR A 148 33.43 -4.43 1.74
C TYR A 148 33.00 -3.25 0.85
N ILE A 149 33.76 -2.16 0.90
CA ILE A 149 33.51 -0.92 0.15
C ILE A 149 34.51 -0.86 -1.00
N LEU A 150 34.03 -0.72 -2.23
CA LEU A 150 34.91 -0.55 -3.41
C LEU A 150 35.65 0.79 -3.33
N PRO A 151 36.86 0.90 -3.91
CA PRO A 151 37.67 2.13 -3.81
C PRO A 151 36.94 3.39 -4.28
N TRP A 152 36.14 3.26 -5.35
CA TRP A 152 35.35 4.37 -5.91
C TRP A 152 33.94 4.47 -5.31
N GLU A 153 33.53 3.58 -4.39
CA GLU A 153 32.26 3.71 -3.68
C GLU A 153 32.30 4.82 -2.61
N ARG A 154 33.49 5.24 -2.18
CA ARG A 154 33.67 6.39 -1.28
C ARG A 154 33.63 7.68 -2.09
N HIS A 155 32.56 8.42 -1.91
CA HIS A 155 32.41 9.72 -2.55
C HIS A 155 33.17 10.80 -1.74
N LYS A 156 33.42 11.97 -2.33
CA LYS A 156 34.22 13.06 -1.72
C LYS A 156 33.69 13.53 -0.35
N ASP A 157 32.40 13.32 -0.12
CA ASP A 157 31.68 13.61 1.12
C ASP A 157 31.83 12.51 2.19
N GLY A 158 32.66 11.49 1.98
CA GLY A 158 32.92 10.40 2.93
C GLY A 158 31.81 9.33 3.01
N ASN A 159 30.65 9.61 2.41
CA ASN A 159 29.53 8.69 2.35
C ASN A 159 29.67 7.65 1.23
N THR A 160 29.19 6.44 1.49
CA THR A 160 29.21 5.35 0.49
C THR A 160 27.96 5.36 -0.38
N PHE A 161 28.06 4.89 -1.64
CA PHE A 161 26.89 4.69 -2.50
C PHE A 161 25.82 3.78 -1.86
N ARG A 162 26.24 2.80 -1.05
CA ARG A 162 25.31 1.90 -0.34
C ARG A 162 24.46 2.64 0.68
N LEU A 163 25.06 3.57 1.43
CA LEU A 163 24.33 4.44 2.34
C LEU A 163 23.36 5.34 1.58
N LYS A 164 23.83 6.03 0.52
CA LYS A 164 23.00 6.91 -0.31
C LYS A 164 21.80 6.16 -0.89
N ARG A 165 22.03 4.94 -1.40
CA ARG A 165 20.98 4.04 -1.88
C ARG A 165 19.99 3.64 -0.80
N SER A 166 20.48 3.22 0.37
CA SER A 166 19.60 2.82 1.49
C SER A 166 18.69 3.98 1.92
N ILE A 167 19.25 5.18 2.05
CA ILE A 167 18.49 6.40 2.33
C ILE A 167 17.48 6.71 1.21
N PHE A 168 17.90 6.62 -0.05
CA PHE A 168 17.00 6.82 -1.19
C PHE A 168 15.82 5.84 -1.15
N ASP A 169 16.09 4.54 -1.00
CA ASP A 169 15.08 3.48 -0.94
C ASP A 169 14.10 3.73 0.24
N GLN A 170 14.62 4.15 1.39
CA GLN A 170 13.83 4.49 2.57
C GLN A 170 12.91 5.71 2.33
N VAL A 171 13.44 6.78 1.72
CA VAL A 171 12.66 7.97 1.37
C VAL A 171 11.58 7.64 0.34
N MET A 172 11.90 6.82 -0.68
CA MET A 172 10.92 6.39 -1.67
C MET A 172 9.83 5.50 -1.06
N LEU A 173 10.19 4.63 -0.10
CA LEU A 173 9.22 3.84 0.65
C LEU A 173 8.26 4.73 1.43
N LEU A 174 8.77 5.74 2.14
CA LEU A 174 7.93 6.69 2.87
C LEU A 174 6.97 7.44 1.95
N LYS A 175 7.46 7.98 0.82
CA LYS A 175 6.60 8.63 -0.17
C LYS A 175 5.49 7.72 -0.69
N ARG A 176 5.82 6.45 -0.98
CA ARG A 176 4.81 5.46 -1.38
C ARG A 176 3.79 5.18 -0.29
N LEU A 177 4.19 5.16 0.98
CA LEU A 177 3.27 4.97 2.10
C LEU A 177 2.36 6.20 2.29
N GLU A 178 2.88 7.41 2.12
CA GLU A 178 2.10 8.66 2.13
C GLU A 178 1.07 8.70 0.98
N GLU A 179 1.49 8.32 -0.23
CA GLU A 179 0.60 8.18 -1.39
C GLU A 179 -0.53 7.16 -1.12
N GLU A 180 -0.18 6.00 -0.57
CA GLU A 180 -1.13 4.95 -0.19
C GLU A 180 -2.12 5.45 0.88
N GLN A 181 -1.67 6.21 1.88
CA GLN A 181 -2.57 6.84 2.87
C GLN A 181 -3.55 7.79 2.19
N SER A 182 -3.08 8.64 1.27
CA SER A 182 -3.93 9.56 0.52
C SER A 182 -4.98 8.82 -0.33
N ILE A 183 -4.59 7.72 -0.99
CA ILE A 183 -5.50 6.87 -1.75
C ILE A 183 -6.57 6.26 -0.84
N LEU A 184 -6.18 5.71 0.31
CA LEU A 184 -7.11 5.10 1.26
C LEU A 184 -8.13 6.10 1.79
N VAL A 185 -7.70 7.32 2.11
CA VAL A 185 -8.61 8.41 2.51
C VAL A 185 -9.64 8.70 1.42
N LYS A 186 -9.22 8.74 0.15
CA LYS A 186 -10.13 8.92 -0.99
C LYS A 186 -11.11 7.75 -1.13
N GLU A 187 -10.64 6.51 -1.01
CA GLU A 187 -11.48 5.31 -1.05
C GLU A 187 -12.52 5.30 0.08
N MET A 188 -12.11 5.71 1.29
CA MET A 188 -12.99 5.84 2.46
C MET A 188 -14.08 6.89 2.23
N SER A 189 -13.71 8.08 1.74
CA SER A 189 -14.66 9.15 1.41
C SER A 189 -15.65 8.72 0.33
N GLN A 190 -15.16 8.08 -0.74
CA GLN A 190 -16.00 7.53 -1.79
C GLN A 190 -16.97 6.46 -1.26
N HIS A 191 -16.51 5.61 -0.34
CA HIS A 191 -17.36 4.58 0.27
C HIS A 191 -18.52 5.21 1.07
N ILE A 192 -18.24 6.20 1.91
CA ILE A 192 -19.28 6.92 2.66
C ILE A 192 -20.27 7.59 1.69
N LYS A 193 -19.77 8.35 0.70
CA LYS A 193 -20.62 9.03 -0.30
C LYS A 193 -21.50 8.06 -1.07
N TYR A 194 -20.95 6.89 -1.43
CA TYR A 194 -21.72 5.84 -2.08
C TYR A 194 -22.85 5.32 -1.19
N LEU A 195 -22.57 5.03 0.09
CA LEU A 195 -23.58 4.55 1.03
C LEU A 195 -24.68 5.60 1.26
N LEU A 196 -24.30 6.87 1.43
CA LEU A 196 -25.25 7.98 1.57
C LEU A 196 -26.18 8.09 0.36
N LYS A 197 -25.62 8.07 -0.85
CA LYS A 197 -26.42 8.09 -2.09
C LYS A 197 -27.41 6.94 -2.15
N GLN A 198 -26.99 5.74 -1.74
CA GLN A 198 -27.86 4.56 -1.69
C GLN A 198 -28.99 4.70 -0.65
N VAL A 199 -28.71 5.34 0.50
CA VAL A 199 -29.74 5.66 1.50
C VAL A 199 -30.77 6.61 0.91
N GLN A 200 -30.33 7.72 0.31
CA GLN A 200 -31.19 8.74 -0.30
C GLN A 200 -32.07 8.17 -1.43
N GLU A 201 -31.51 7.32 -2.30
CA GLU A 201 -32.26 6.64 -3.36
C GLU A 201 -33.39 5.76 -2.80
N VAL A 202 -33.10 4.97 -1.76
CA VAL A 202 -34.09 4.10 -1.12
C VAL A 202 -35.16 4.90 -0.38
N GLU A 203 -34.78 6.00 0.27
CA GLU A 203 -35.72 6.88 0.97
C GLU A 203 -36.65 7.62 0.01
N SER A 204 -36.13 8.10 -1.14
CA SER A 204 -36.95 8.69 -2.19
C SER A 204 -37.97 7.69 -2.73
N LEU A 205 -37.55 6.45 -3.04
CA LEU A 205 -38.45 5.39 -3.48
C LEU A 205 -39.48 5.03 -2.41
N ARG A 206 -39.07 4.99 -1.14
CA ARG A 206 -39.98 4.74 -0.02
C ARG A 206 -41.02 5.85 0.10
N GLY A 207 -40.62 7.11 -0.01
CA GLY A 207 -41.51 8.27 0.01
C GLY A 207 -42.55 8.18 -1.11
N GLN A 208 -42.12 7.92 -2.34
CA GLN A 208 -43.02 7.71 -3.48
C GLN A 208 -43.99 6.54 -3.26
N THR A 209 -43.51 5.44 -2.68
CA THR A 209 -44.35 4.27 -2.37
C THR A 209 -45.37 4.60 -1.28
N LEU A 210 -44.98 5.36 -0.26
CA LEU A 210 -45.87 5.78 0.82
C LEU A 210 -46.97 6.73 0.31
N GLU A 211 -46.63 7.67 -0.57
CA GLU A 211 -47.62 8.56 -1.20
C GLU A 211 -48.62 7.78 -2.08
N ARG A 212 -48.19 6.72 -2.77
CA ARG A 212 -49.11 5.83 -3.51
C ARG A 212 -50.09 5.12 -2.59
N ILE A 213 -49.63 4.65 -1.43
CA ILE A 213 -50.49 4.05 -0.40
C ILE A 213 -51.51 5.07 0.08
N LYS A 214 -51.07 6.28 0.46
CA LYS A 214 -51.96 7.36 0.94
C LYS A 214 -53.01 7.77 -0.09
N THR A 215 -52.61 7.87 -1.36
CA THR A 215 -53.50 8.30 -2.45
C THR A 215 -54.33 7.16 -3.04
N SER A 216 -54.23 5.94 -2.49
CA SER A 216 -54.87 4.73 -3.04
C SER A 216 -54.61 4.53 -4.54
N SER A 217 -53.45 5.00 -5.00
CA SER A 217 -53.06 5.02 -6.42
C SER A 217 -52.05 3.90 -6.67
N PHE A 218 -52.58 2.69 -6.86
CA PHE A 218 -51.77 1.47 -6.92
C PHE A 218 -51.30 1.10 -8.33
N SER A 219 -51.84 1.73 -9.38
CA SER A 219 -51.45 1.49 -10.79
C SER A 219 -51.42 -0.01 -11.14
N ASP A 220 -50.24 -0.55 -11.49
CA ASP A 220 -50.00 -1.94 -11.90
C ASP A 220 -49.81 -2.93 -10.73
N LEU A 221 -49.79 -2.46 -9.47
CA LEU A 221 -49.57 -3.28 -8.29
C LEU A 221 -50.87 -3.40 -7.48
N THR A 222 -51.03 -4.50 -6.74
CA THR A 222 -52.08 -4.61 -5.72
C THR A 222 -51.71 -3.79 -4.49
N GLU A 223 -52.70 -3.48 -3.65
CA GLU A 223 -52.50 -2.81 -2.36
C GLU A 223 -51.48 -3.59 -1.50
N ASP A 224 -51.70 -4.91 -1.33
CA ASP A 224 -50.78 -5.80 -0.61
C ASP A 224 -49.35 -5.79 -1.19
N ALA A 225 -49.22 -5.77 -2.52
CA ALA A 225 -47.91 -5.71 -3.16
C ALA A 225 -47.19 -4.37 -2.88
N THR A 226 -47.96 -3.27 -2.80
CA THR A 226 -47.43 -1.94 -2.47
C THR A 226 -47.01 -1.84 -1.01
N HIS A 227 -47.79 -2.40 -0.09
CA HIS A 227 -47.39 -2.55 1.32
C HIS A 227 -46.15 -3.43 1.48
N GLY A 228 -46.09 -4.56 0.79
CA GLY A 228 -44.92 -5.45 0.77
C GLY A 228 -43.66 -4.76 0.25
N LEU A 229 -43.77 -3.97 -0.83
CA LEU A 229 -42.68 -3.15 -1.35
C LEU A 229 -42.21 -2.12 -0.31
N ASN A 230 -43.13 -1.42 0.36
CA ASN A 230 -42.79 -0.46 1.42
C ASN A 230 -42.04 -1.13 2.58
N SER A 231 -42.44 -2.34 2.99
CA SER A 231 -41.72 -3.11 4.01
C SER A 231 -40.31 -3.51 3.55
N VAL A 232 -40.13 -3.91 2.29
CA VAL A 232 -38.82 -4.24 1.70
C VAL A 232 -37.91 -3.01 1.66
N LEU A 233 -38.42 -1.87 1.18
CA LEU A 233 -37.68 -0.61 1.13
C LEU A 233 -37.30 -0.13 2.53
N SER A 234 -38.21 -0.27 3.50
CA SER A 234 -37.92 0.05 4.90
C SER A 234 -36.78 -0.80 5.45
N ARG A 235 -36.82 -2.14 5.31
CA ARG A 235 -35.72 -3.01 5.75
C ARG A 235 -34.40 -2.67 5.05
N ARG A 236 -34.44 -2.39 3.75
CA ARG A 236 -33.26 -2.01 2.96
C ARG A 236 -32.66 -0.69 3.44
N GLY A 237 -33.50 0.31 3.71
CA GLY A 237 -33.08 1.62 4.24
C GLY A 237 -32.40 1.50 5.60
N HIS A 238 -32.98 0.74 6.53
CA HIS A 238 -32.38 0.49 7.85
C HIS A 238 -31.01 -0.18 7.74
N SER A 239 -30.89 -1.21 6.88
CA SER A 239 -29.62 -1.89 6.64
C SER A 239 -28.56 -0.96 6.06
N LEU A 240 -28.90 -0.10 5.09
CA LEU A 240 -27.98 0.84 4.49
C LEU A 240 -27.55 1.95 5.47
N ARG A 241 -28.49 2.49 6.26
CA ARG A 241 -28.18 3.48 7.31
C ARG A 241 -27.23 2.91 8.35
N SER A 242 -27.47 1.67 8.80
CA SER A 242 -26.56 0.99 9.72
C SER A 242 -25.16 0.81 9.11
N GLN A 243 -25.07 0.42 7.83
CA GLN A 243 -23.77 0.32 7.13
C GLN A 243 -23.07 1.67 7.01
N HIS A 244 -23.81 2.74 6.69
CA HIS A 244 -23.29 4.11 6.61
C HIS A 244 -22.72 4.54 7.97
N GLN A 245 -23.50 4.40 9.05
CA GLN A 245 -23.07 4.73 10.41
C GLN A 245 -21.83 3.93 10.84
N GLN A 246 -21.79 2.63 10.54
CA GLN A 246 -20.62 1.79 10.82
C GLN A 246 -19.38 2.27 10.06
N ALA A 247 -19.53 2.62 8.77
CA ALA A 247 -18.43 3.13 7.96
C ALA A 247 -17.91 4.49 8.46
N VAL A 248 -18.82 5.43 8.75
CA VAL A 248 -18.49 6.74 9.32
C VAL A 248 -17.75 6.58 10.65
N LYS A 249 -18.29 5.78 11.57
CA LYS A 249 -17.66 5.50 12.87
C LYS A 249 -16.28 4.85 12.73
N ALA A 250 -16.15 3.87 11.84
CA ALA A 250 -14.88 3.19 11.62
C ALA A 250 -13.81 4.16 11.11
N TYR A 251 -14.15 5.03 10.15
CA TYR A 251 -13.19 5.95 9.54
C TYR A 251 -12.87 7.15 10.43
N SER A 252 -13.87 7.75 11.09
CA SER A 252 -13.66 8.89 12.00
C SER A 252 -12.81 8.53 13.21
N SER A 253 -12.83 7.27 13.64
CA SER A 253 -12.00 6.80 14.75
C SER A 253 -10.50 6.69 14.44
N ILE A 254 -10.12 6.68 13.15
CA ILE A 254 -8.73 6.43 12.72
C ILE A 254 -8.14 7.54 11.86
N ALA A 255 -8.96 8.30 11.13
CA ALA A 255 -8.51 9.41 10.33
C ALA A 255 -8.42 10.65 11.21
N THR A 256 -7.25 11.27 11.26
CA THR A 256 -7.10 12.62 11.82
C THR A 256 -8.00 13.58 11.04
N MET A 257 -8.65 14.49 11.78
CA MET A 257 -9.69 15.49 11.46
C MET A 257 -9.64 16.24 10.10
N GLU A 258 -8.68 15.99 9.21
CA GLU A 258 -8.56 16.59 7.88
C GLU A 258 -9.47 15.95 6.82
N CYS A 259 -10.14 14.86 7.16
CA CYS A 259 -11.13 14.28 6.27
C CYS A 259 -12.50 14.86 6.62
N ASP A 260 -13.05 15.57 5.65
CA ASP A 260 -14.38 16.19 5.61
C ASP A 260 -15.50 15.11 5.64
N PHE A 261 -15.47 14.26 6.67
CA PHE A 261 -16.44 13.19 6.94
C PHE A 261 -17.61 13.73 7.76
N LEU A 262 -17.38 14.78 8.56
CA LEU A 262 -18.37 15.37 9.47
C LEU A 262 -19.39 16.26 8.76
N SER A 263 -19.02 16.89 7.63
CA SER A 263 -19.96 17.63 6.77
C SER A 263 -21.02 16.74 6.12
N ILE A 264 -20.86 15.41 6.16
CA ILE A 264 -21.86 14.43 5.72
C ILE A 264 -22.80 14.01 6.86
N GLN A 265 -22.43 14.30 8.11
CA GLN A 265 -23.19 13.90 9.29
C GLN A 265 -24.31 14.87 9.63
N GLU A 266 -24.22 16.14 9.18
CA GLU A 266 -25.23 17.18 9.42
C GLU A 266 -26.53 17.00 8.60
N ASP A 267 -26.51 16.19 7.53
CA ASP A 267 -27.70 15.93 6.69
C ASP A 267 -28.62 14.81 7.22
N ILE A 268 -28.27 14.17 8.34
CA ILE A 268 -29.10 13.13 8.96
C ILE A 268 -29.78 13.76 10.18
N GLU A 269 -30.94 14.37 9.95
CA GLU A 269 -31.85 14.74 11.02
C GLU A 269 -32.04 13.52 11.95
N GLU A 270 -31.86 13.76 13.24
CA GLU A 270 -32.12 12.83 14.33
C GLU A 270 -33.61 12.45 14.29
N TRP A 271 -33.95 11.33 13.64
CA TRP A 271 -35.33 10.86 13.52
C TRP A 271 -35.59 9.82 14.59
N ASP A 272 -36.50 10.18 15.50
CA ASP A 272 -36.96 9.43 16.66
C ASP A 272 -37.18 7.93 16.38
N ASP A 273 -36.71 7.13 17.34
CA ASP A 273 -37.08 5.75 17.56
C ASP A 273 -38.57 5.67 17.92
N ASN A 274 -39.42 5.81 16.91
CA ASN A 274 -40.84 5.52 17.06
C ASN A 274 -40.99 4.00 17.14
N GLY A 275 -40.92 3.54 18.39
CA GLY A 275 -41.13 2.16 18.82
C GLY A 275 -42.30 1.51 18.11
N PHE A 276 -41.96 0.55 17.25
CA PHE A 276 -42.87 -0.52 16.92
C PHE A 276 -42.82 -1.53 18.07
N THR A 277 -43.68 -1.35 19.06
CA THR A 277 -44.08 -2.43 19.96
C THR A 277 -44.74 -3.50 19.10
N SER A 278 -44.16 -4.71 19.07
CA SER A 278 -44.82 -5.86 18.45
C SER A 278 -46.10 -6.19 19.24
N PRO A 279 -47.21 -6.57 18.60
CA PRO A 279 -48.35 -7.12 19.32
C PRO A 279 -47.94 -8.50 19.84
N GLU A 280 -47.89 -8.64 21.17
CA GLU A 280 -47.82 -9.96 21.80
C GLU A 280 -49.08 -10.76 21.43
N SER A 281 -48.85 -11.99 20.98
CA SER A 281 -49.87 -12.99 20.74
C SER A 281 -50.55 -13.36 22.07
N GLU A 282 -51.85 -13.11 22.17
CA GLU A 282 -52.72 -13.78 23.13
C GLU A 282 -52.75 -15.28 22.79
N GLU A 283 -52.24 -16.12 23.69
CA GLU A 283 -52.59 -17.55 23.72
C GLU A 283 -53.46 -17.79 24.96
N ASP A 284 -54.67 -18.29 24.68
CA ASP A 284 -55.66 -18.77 25.63
C ASP A 284 -55.08 -19.84 26.58
N THR A 285 -55.33 -19.71 27.89
CA THR A 285 -55.68 -20.85 28.78
C THR A 285 -56.36 -20.38 30.06
#